data_AF-A0A7S3WNF5-F1
#
_entry.id   AF-A0A7S3WNF5-F1
#
_cell.length_a   1.000
_cell.length_b   1.000
_cell.length_c   1.000
_cell.angle_alpha   90.00
_cell.angle_beta   90.00
_cell.angle_gamma   90.00
#
_symmetry.space_group_name_H-M   'P 1'
#
loop_
_entity.id
_entity.type
_entity.pdbx_description
1 polymer ?
#
loop_
_entity_poly.entity_id
_entity_poly.type
_entity_poly.pdbx_seq_one_letter_code
_entity_poly.pdbx_strand_id
1 'polypeptide(L)'
;TAPAEKPFDCGAGFANWQMGWSPQKMTWCCQHGGKGCRGGPPAKPFGKPFFHPGVPMWCQQGGPPPAMWEPNVAGDPLRIKVLTYNLFWWNLFRIRGGMDGAAGHLIQDSSEPEYDFMGFQECEDLPRVLTDGHMEDKYTFLLSPHSLCLAFKTADWTLISQGDVEVAEDKHPQYYGRRSLQYVRVTNKKTGKNVLFMNHHGPLPISSGGICGGAATASNILRKMRQVGAAGDA
;
A
#
# COMPACT_ATOMS: atom_id res chain seq x y z
N THR A 1 -30.80 31.31 -24.44
CA THR A 1 -30.21 30.64 -23.26
C THR A 1 -29.36 29.48 -23.76
N ALA A 2 -28.06 29.48 -23.44
CA ALA A 2 -27.18 28.37 -23.83
C ALA A 2 -27.58 27.10 -23.04
N PRO A 3 -27.57 25.90 -23.64
CA PRO A 3 -27.84 24.67 -22.90
C PRO A 3 -26.74 24.47 -21.85
N ALA A 4 -27.13 24.12 -20.63
CA ALA A 4 -26.17 23.78 -19.58
C ALA A 4 -25.33 22.57 -20.02
N GLU A 5 -24.01 22.72 -20.10
CA GLU A 5 -23.12 21.61 -20.34
C GLU A 5 -23.27 20.58 -19.22
N LYS A 6 -23.38 19.30 -19.61
CA LYS A 6 -23.38 18.21 -18.65
C LYS A 6 -22.00 18.16 -17.99
N PRO A 7 -21.90 18.03 -16.66
CA PRO A 7 -20.62 18.00 -15.96
C PRO A 7 -19.76 16.78 -16.31
N PHE A 8 -20.35 15.72 -16.89
CA PHE A 8 -19.61 14.56 -17.38
C PHE A 8 -20.23 13.98 -18.67
N ASP A 9 -19.36 13.56 -19.61
CA ASP A 9 -19.74 12.73 -20.75
C ASP A 9 -19.61 11.24 -20.43
N CYS A 10 -20.73 10.53 -20.39
CA CYS A 10 -20.82 9.11 -20.08
C CYS A 10 -20.51 8.19 -21.28
N GLY A 11 -20.34 8.74 -22.49
CA GLY A 11 -19.81 8.03 -23.65
C GLY A 11 -18.28 7.98 -23.64
N ALA A 12 -17.63 9.08 -23.24
CA ALA A 12 -16.19 9.22 -23.22
C ALA A 12 -15.50 8.19 -22.33
N GLY A 13 -14.72 7.28 -22.96
CA GLY A 13 -13.95 6.25 -22.27
C GLY A 13 -14.80 5.14 -21.64
N PHE A 14 -16.05 4.94 -22.09
CA PHE A 14 -16.93 3.94 -21.49
C PHE A 14 -16.36 2.52 -21.59
N ALA A 15 -15.64 2.16 -22.66
CA ALA A 15 -15.08 0.80 -22.82
C ALA A 15 -14.16 0.36 -21.66
N ASN A 16 -13.46 1.31 -21.01
CA ASN A 16 -12.56 1.06 -19.88
C ASN A 16 -13.00 1.82 -18.62
N TRP A 17 -14.30 2.11 -18.49
CA TRP A 17 -14.82 3.01 -17.46
C TRP A 17 -14.41 2.59 -16.04
N GLN A 18 -14.32 1.28 -15.76
CA GLN A 18 -13.98 0.74 -14.44
C GLN A 18 -12.59 1.15 -13.95
N MET A 19 -11.64 1.30 -14.88
CA MET A 19 -10.27 1.70 -14.58
C MET A 19 -10.02 3.18 -14.86
N GLY A 20 -10.72 3.75 -15.84
CA GLY A 20 -10.44 5.09 -16.36
C GLY A 20 -11.36 6.22 -15.85
N TRP A 21 -12.51 5.92 -15.24
CA TRP A 21 -13.38 6.97 -14.71
C TRP A 21 -13.04 7.31 -13.26
N SER A 22 -13.09 8.60 -12.93
CA SER A 22 -13.07 9.02 -11.53
C SER A 22 -14.33 8.53 -10.79
N PRO A 23 -14.29 8.36 -9.45
CA PRO A 23 -15.47 7.98 -8.66
C PRO A 23 -16.68 8.90 -8.88
N GLN A 24 -16.43 10.20 -9.08
CA GLN A 24 -17.46 11.22 -9.32
C GLN A 24 -18.13 11.03 -10.70
N LYS A 25 -17.33 10.79 -11.75
CA LYS A 25 -17.85 10.49 -13.09
C LYS A 25 -18.67 9.21 -13.10
N MET A 26 -18.19 8.14 -12.45
CA MET A 26 -18.93 6.89 -12.27
C MET A 26 -20.29 7.11 -11.60
N THR A 27 -20.31 7.85 -10.49
CA THR A 27 -21.54 8.13 -9.72
C THR A 27 -22.55 8.93 -10.56
N TRP A 28 -22.09 10.02 -11.19
CA TRP A 28 -22.96 10.88 -11.98
C TRP A 28 -23.51 10.16 -13.22
N CYS A 29 -22.66 9.43 -13.94
CA CYS A 29 -23.06 8.68 -15.12
C CYS A 29 -23.95 7.48 -14.82
N CYS A 30 -23.83 6.90 -13.63
CA CYS A 30 -24.77 5.88 -13.20
C CYS A 30 -26.17 6.48 -12.96
N GLN A 31 -26.24 7.63 -12.28
CA GLN A 31 -27.50 8.30 -11.93
C GLN A 31 -28.21 8.93 -13.14
N HIS A 32 -27.47 9.56 -14.06
CA HIS A 32 -28.04 10.38 -15.14
C HIS A 32 -27.92 9.73 -16.53
N GLY A 33 -26.97 8.82 -16.72
CA GLY A 33 -26.66 8.20 -18.01
C GLY A 33 -26.89 6.69 -18.05
N GLY A 34 -27.25 6.05 -16.93
CA GLY A 34 -27.41 4.60 -16.82
C GLY A 34 -26.14 3.79 -17.14
N LYS A 35 -24.96 4.43 -17.09
CA LYS A 35 -23.67 3.85 -17.49
C LYS A 35 -22.68 3.92 -16.34
N GLY A 36 -21.82 2.92 -16.22
CA GLY A 36 -20.76 2.91 -15.20
C GLY A 36 -21.27 2.70 -13.78
N CYS A 37 -22.44 2.08 -13.63
CA CYS A 37 -22.91 1.62 -12.33
C CYS A 37 -22.04 0.44 -11.88
N ARG A 38 -21.40 0.57 -10.70
CA ARG A 38 -20.85 -0.61 -10.02
C ARG A 38 -22.05 -1.49 -9.64
N GLY A 39 -22.13 -2.69 -10.19
CA GLY A 39 -23.15 -3.69 -9.88
C GLY A 39 -23.03 -4.28 -8.47
N GLY A 40 -22.79 -3.44 -7.46
CA GLY A 40 -22.88 -3.82 -6.06
C GLY A 40 -24.04 -3.05 -5.43
N PRO A 41 -24.85 -3.68 -4.57
CA PRO A 41 -25.82 -2.93 -3.76
C PRO A 41 -25.09 -1.81 -2.99
N PRO A 42 -25.79 -0.71 -2.65
CA PRO A 42 -25.21 0.34 -1.83
C PRO A 42 -24.56 -0.29 -0.59
N ALA A 43 -23.36 0.17 -0.24
CA ALA A 43 -22.69 -0.26 0.97
C ALA A 43 -23.66 -0.08 2.14
N LYS A 44 -24.15 -1.19 2.70
CA LYS A 44 -24.99 -1.15 3.90
C LYS A 44 -24.18 -0.48 5.01
N PRO A 45 -24.82 0.31 5.90
CA PRO A 45 -24.13 0.82 7.08
C PRO A 45 -23.56 -0.36 7.85
N PHE A 46 -22.33 -0.18 8.36
CA PHE A 46 -21.55 -1.18 9.09
C PHE A 46 -22.43 -1.95 10.10
N GLY A 47 -22.88 -3.13 9.69
CA GLY A 47 -23.61 -4.05 10.55
C GLY A 47 -22.68 -4.68 11.58
N LYS A 48 -23.25 -5.12 12.70
CA LYS A 48 -22.56 -5.84 13.78
C LYS A 48 -21.64 -6.95 13.21
N PRO A 49 -20.48 -7.22 13.85
CA PRO A 49 -19.51 -8.19 13.34
C PRO A 49 -20.15 -9.58 13.25
N PHE A 50 -20.31 -10.10 12.03
CA PHE A 50 -20.79 -11.47 11.78
C PHE A 50 -19.60 -12.43 11.77
N PHE A 51 -19.44 -13.20 12.84
CA PHE A 51 -18.50 -14.32 12.87
C PHE A 51 -19.03 -15.45 11.97
N HIS A 52 -18.32 -15.76 10.88
CA HIS A 52 -18.63 -16.90 10.01
C HIS A 52 -17.63 -18.04 10.31
N PRO A 53 -18.08 -19.17 10.87
CA PRO A 53 -17.23 -20.34 11.04
C PRO A 53 -16.66 -20.78 9.69
N GLY A 54 -15.34 -20.93 9.58
CA GLY A 54 -14.64 -21.34 8.35
C GLY A 54 -14.06 -20.21 7.50
N VAL A 55 -14.30 -18.95 7.84
CA VAL A 55 -13.64 -17.80 7.21
C VAL A 55 -12.36 -17.44 7.99
N PRO A 56 -11.18 -17.33 7.33
CA PRO A 56 -9.95 -16.93 8.00
C PRO A 56 -10.11 -15.61 8.77
N MET A 57 -9.46 -15.48 9.94
CA MET A 57 -9.63 -14.36 10.87
C MET A 57 -9.43 -12.97 10.22
N TRP A 58 -8.59 -12.86 9.20
CA TRP A 58 -8.36 -11.62 8.44
C TRP A 58 -9.50 -11.27 7.46
N CYS A 59 -10.48 -12.14 7.25
CA CYS A 59 -11.61 -11.97 6.33
C CYS A 59 -12.97 -11.91 7.05
N GLN A 60 -13.01 -12.16 8.37
CA GLN A 60 -14.19 -11.90 9.17
C GLN A 60 -14.45 -10.40 9.14
N GLN A 61 -15.63 -9.99 8.65
CA GLN A 61 -16.06 -8.60 8.49
C GLN A 61 -15.45 -7.74 9.57
N GLY A 62 -14.43 -6.98 9.18
CA GLY A 62 -13.62 -6.24 10.13
C GLY A 62 -14.55 -5.37 10.96
N GLY A 63 -14.61 -5.64 12.27
CA GLY A 63 -15.20 -4.70 13.21
C GLY A 63 -14.62 -3.29 12.98
N PRO A 64 -15.29 -2.23 13.46
CA PRO A 64 -14.89 -0.86 13.17
C PRO A 64 -13.38 -0.67 13.36
N PRO A 65 -12.73 0.15 12.52
CA PRO A 65 -11.31 0.41 12.68
C PRO A 65 -11.04 0.85 14.12
N PRO A 66 -9.90 0.44 14.71
CA PRO A 66 -9.58 0.84 16.07
C PRO A 66 -9.47 2.36 16.15
N ALA A 67 -9.77 2.92 17.33
CA ALA A 67 -9.42 4.30 17.60
C ALA A 67 -7.90 4.48 17.50
N MET A 68 -7.48 5.39 16.62
CA MET A 68 -6.08 5.77 16.44
C MET A 68 -5.71 6.89 17.42
N TRP A 69 -4.41 7.11 17.61
CA TRP A 69 -3.93 8.19 18.47
C TRP A 69 -4.24 9.56 17.86
N GLU A 70 -4.49 10.54 18.72
CA GLU A 70 -4.61 11.93 18.29
C GLU A 70 -3.25 12.43 17.76
N PRO A 71 -3.22 13.17 16.63
CA PRO A 71 -1.97 13.71 16.10
C PRO A 71 -1.33 14.69 17.10
N ASN A 72 -0.03 14.50 17.36
CA ASN A 72 0.77 15.48 18.08
C ASN A 72 1.62 16.30 17.10
N VAL A 73 1.25 17.57 16.92
CA VAL A 73 1.92 18.49 15.98
C VAL A 73 2.91 19.44 16.67
N ALA A 74 3.23 19.21 17.95
CA ALA A 74 4.16 20.06 18.68
C ALA A 74 5.64 19.73 18.36
N GLY A 75 6.48 20.77 18.38
CA GLY A 75 7.92 20.68 18.17
C GLY A 75 8.35 20.70 16.70
N ASP A 76 9.65 20.61 16.47
CA ASP A 76 10.21 20.71 15.12
C ASP A 76 9.77 19.53 14.23
N PRO A 77 9.46 19.78 12.95
CA PRO A 77 9.06 18.72 12.04
C PRO A 77 10.24 17.81 11.68
N LEU A 78 9.95 16.51 11.54
CA LEU A 78 10.87 15.56 10.92
C LEU A 78 10.54 15.46 9.43
N ARG A 79 11.50 15.77 8.57
CA ARG A 79 11.35 15.52 7.12
C ARG A 79 11.76 14.10 6.83
N ILE A 80 10.91 13.38 6.11
CA ILE A 80 11.13 11.99 5.70
C ILE A 80 10.94 11.91 4.19
N LYS A 81 11.87 11.27 3.49
CA LYS A 81 11.73 10.95 2.05
C LYS A 81 11.48 9.46 1.90
N VAL A 82 10.39 9.08 1.21
CA VAL A 82 9.97 7.68 1.06
C VAL A 82 9.90 7.30 -0.41
N LEU A 83 10.41 6.12 -0.75
CA LEU A 83 10.17 5.45 -2.02
C LEU A 83 9.13 4.34 -1.83
N THR A 84 8.17 4.24 -2.76
CA THR A 84 7.37 3.03 -2.97
C THR A 84 7.54 2.59 -4.42
N TYR A 85 7.90 1.33 -4.64
CA TYR A 85 8.21 0.85 -5.98
C TYR A 85 7.83 -0.62 -6.18
N ASN A 86 6.88 -0.88 -7.08
CA ASN A 86 6.67 -2.23 -7.59
C ASN A 86 7.78 -2.54 -8.61
N LEU A 87 8.64 -3.52 -8.29
CA LEU A 87 9.80 -3.90 -9.10
C LEU A 87 9.42 -4.77 -10.32
N PHE A 88 8.17 -5.23 -10.38
CA PHE A 88 7.66 -6.14 -11.39
C PHE A 88 8.59 -7.36 -11.58
N TRP A 89 8.92 -8.02 -10.46
CA TRP A 89 10.06 -8.94 -10.35
C TRP A 89 10.16 -9.94 -11.49
N TRP A 90 9.02 -10.57 -11.78
CA TRP A 90 8.91 -11.61 -12.77
C TRP A 90 9.41 -11.14 -14.14
N ASN A 91 9.02 -9.93 -14.56
CA ASN A 91 9.43 -9.41 -15.84
C ASN A 91 10.84 -8.82 -15.78
N LEU A 92 11.11 -7.92 -14.83
CA LEU A 92 12.36 -7.18 -14.81
C LEU A 92 13.56 -8.09 -14.50
N PHE A 93 13.46 -8.93 -13.48
CA PHE A 93 14.60 -9.72 -13.00
C PHE A 93 14.65 -11.12 -13.60
N ARG A 94 13.51 -11.83 -13.67
CA ARG A 94 13.50 -13.23 -14.17
C ARG A 94 13.54 -13.32 -15.69
N ILE A 95 12.81 -12.47 -16.42
CA ILE A 95 12.79 -12.48 -17.88
C ILE A 95 13.91 -11.63 -18.47
N ARG A 96 14.08 -10.40 -17.98
CA ARG A 96 15.02 -9.43 -18.56
C ARG A 96 16.36 -9.37 -17.86
N GLY A 97 16.62 -10.27 -16.91
CA GLY A 97 17.91 -10.38 -16.24
C GLY A 97 18.32 -9.14 -15.43
N GLY A 98 17.38 -8.27 -15.06
CA GLY A 98 17.64 -7.03 -14.33
C GLY A 98 17.99 -5.81 -15.20
N MET A 99 18.12 -6.00 -16.52
CA MET A 99 18.48 -4.95 -17.49
C MET A 99 19.66 -4.08 -17.02
N ASP A 100 20.81 -4.70 -16.77
CA ASP A 100 22.03 -4.02 -16.31
C ASP A 100 21.79 -3.11 -15.09
N GLY A 101 21.08 -3.62 -14.09
CA GLY A 101 20.86 -2.91 -12.83
C GLY A 101 19.90 -1.72 -12.91
N ALA A 102 19.08 -1.62 -13.96
CA ALA A 102 18.24 -0.45 -14.23
C ALA A 102 17.38 0.03 -13.04
N ALA A 103 16.84 -0.88 -12.24
CA ALA A 103 16.08 -0.49 -11.05
C ALA A 103 16.97 0.16 -9.97
N GLY A 104 18.14 -0.42 -9.68
CA GLY A 104 19.08 0.13 -8.72
C GLY A 104 19.60 1.50 -9.14
N HIS A 105 19.98 1.64 -10.42
CA HIS A 105 20.40 2.91 -11.01
C HIS A 105 19.32 3.99 -10.92
N LEU A 106 18.06 3.67 -11.28
CA LEU A 106 16.96 4.64 -11.19
C LEU A 106 16.70 5.11 -9.75
N ILE A 107 16.82 4.21 -8.78
CA ILE A 107 16.66 4.57 -7.37
C ILE A 107 17.80 5.52 -6.95
N GLN A 108 19.04 5.18 -7.27
CA GLN A 108 20.21 5.99 -6.95
C GLN A 108 20.18 7.37 -7.64
N ASP A 109 19.75 7.44 -8.90
CA ASP A 109 19.64 8.70 -9.65
C ASP A 109 18.57 9.65 -9.08
N SER A 110 17.54 9.10 -8.43
CA SER A 110 16.48 9.87 -7.77
C SER A 110 16.72 10.10 -6.27
N SER A 111 17.85 9.65 -5.74
CA SER A 111 18.11 9.59 -4.30
C SER A 111 18.69 10.87 -3.71
N GLU A 112 18.57 12.04 -4.33
CA GLU A 112 19.03 13.31 -3.71
C GLU A 112 17.84 14.11 -3.16
N PRO A 113 17.76 14.38 -1.84
CA PRO A 113 18.51 13.72 -0.77
C PRO A 113 18.11 12.24 -0.63
N GLU A 114 18.91 11.45 0.10
CA GLU A 114 18.70 10.00 0.23
C GLU A 114 17.31 9.66 0.78
N TYR A 115 16.76 8.52 0.36
CA TYR A 115 15.50 8.03 0.92
C TYR A 115 15.73 7.59 2.37
N ASP A 116 14.80 7.92 3.27
CA ASP A 116 14.80 7.38 4.62
C ASP A 116 14.28 5.95 4.64
N PHE A 117 13.24 5.70 3.84
CA PHE A 117 12.55 4.42 3.74
C PHE A 117 12.22 4.09 2.29
N MET A 118 12.34 2.81 1.94
CA MET A 118 11.98 2.28 0.64
C MET A 118 11.11 1.03 0.84
N GLY A 119 9.91 1.04 0.30
CA GLY A 119 9.00 -0.11 0.28
C GLY A 119 8.86 -0.68 -1.12
N PHE A 120 9.08 -1.97 -1.27
CA PHE A 120 9.03 -2.66 -2.56
C PHE A 120 7.92 -3.69 -2.61
N GLN A 121 7.18 -3.69 -3.72
CA GLN A 121 6.23 -4.75 -4.07
C GLN A 121 6.79 -5.60 -5.20
N GLU A 122 6.41 -6.88 -5.22
CA GLU A 122 7.03 -7.87 -6.12
C GLU A 122 8.55 -7.81 -5.96
N CYS A 123 9.03 -8.03 -4.75
CA CYS A 123 10.45 -8.04 -4.45
C CYS A 123 10.83 -9.38 -3.82
N GLU A 124 11.86 -10.02 -4.37
CA GLU A 124 12.36 -11.31 -3.87
C GLU A 124 13.81 -11.23 -3.38
N ASP A 125 14.64 -10.35 -3.97
CA ASP A 125 16.05 -10.18 -3.63
C ASP A 125 16.41 -8.69 -3.62
N LEU A 126 16.11 -8.03 -2.51
CA LEU A 126 16.47 -6.61 -2.30
C LEU A 126 18.00 -6.36 -2.28
N PRO A 127 18.85 -7.24 -1.71
CA PRO A 127 20.30 -7.09 -1.82
C PRO A 127 20.79 -6.84 -3.24
N ARG A 128 20.29 -7.60 -4.22
CA ARG A 128 20.61 -7.38 -5.63
C ARG A 128 20.30 -5.95 -6.09
N VAL A 129 19.10 -5.44 -5.79
CA VAL A 129 18.68 -4.09 -6.22
C VAL A 129 19.55 -3.00 -5.58
N LEU A 130 19.94 -3.20 -4.32
CA LEU A 130 20.84 -2.27 -3.63
C LEU A 130 22.24 -2.30 -4.22
N THR A 131 22.79 -3.49 -4.48
CA THR A 131 24.12 -3.65 -5.12
C THR A 131 24.14 -3.08 -6.53
N ASP A 132 23.09 -3.31 -7.33
CA ASP A 132 22.94 -2.72 -8.67
C ASP A 132 22.96 -1.18 -8.61
N GLY A 133 22.52 -0.58 -7.50
CA GLY A 133 22.54 0.87 -7.25
C GLY A 133 23.73 1.39 -6.44
N HIS A 134 24.69 0.54 -6.04
CA HIS A 134 25.79 0.90 -5.12
C HIS A 134 25.30 1.49 -3.77
N MET A 135 24.25 0.90 -3.22
CA MET A 135 23.57 1.36 -2.00
C MET A 135 23.62 0.33 -0.85
N GLU A 136 24.30 -0.80 -1.01
CA GLU A 136 24.36 -1.91 -0.05
C GLU A 136 24.86 -1.49 1.34
N ASP A 137 25.80 -0.54 1.41
CA ASP A 137 26.34 -0.05 2.68
C ASP A 137 25.49 1.07 3.32
N LYS A 138 24.52 1.61 2.57
CA LYS A 138 23.70 2.75 3.00
C LYS A 138 22.42 2.33 3.71
N TYR A 139 21.90 1.15 3.40
CA TYR A 139 20.57 0.72 3.83
C TYR A 139 20.58 -0.62 4.55
N THR A 140 19.85 -0.68 5.66
CA THR A 140 19.44 -1.94 6.27
C THR A 140 18.18 -2.39 5.57
N PHE A 141 18.05 -3.69 5.28
CA PHE A 141 16.93 -4.24 4.53
C PHE A 141 16.25 -5.40 5.24
N LEU A 142 15.00 -5.65 4.87
CA LEU A 142 14.16 -6.72 5.36
C LEU A 142 13.39 -7.36 4.20
N LEU A 143 13.39 -8.68 4.21
CA LEU A 143 12.59 -9.49 3.32
C LEU A 143 11.38 -10.01 4.11
N SER A 144 10.21 -10.00 3.48
CA SER A 144 9.00 -10.58 4.04
C SER A 144 8.34 -11.53 3.04
N PRO A 145 7.48 -12.44 3.53
CA PRO A 145 6.66 -13.28 2.66
C PRO A 145 5.81 -12.47 1.68
N HIS A 146 5.29 -13.14 0.65
CA HIS A 146 4.41 -12.55 -0.38
C HIS A 146 5.07 -11.41 -1.18
N SER A 147 6.38 -11.55 -1.42
CA SER A 147 7.19 -10.68 -2.29
C SER A 147 7.18 -9.21 -1.88
N LEU A 148 7.38 -8.95 -0.58
CA LEU A 148 7.58 -7.61 -0.04
C LEU A 148 9.01 -7.47 0.48
N CYS A 149 9.64 -6.35 0.15
CA CYS A 149 10.90 -5.95 0.76
C CYS A 149 10.81 -4.52 1.29
N LEU A 150 11.64 -4.21 2.27
CA LEU A 150 11.73 -2.90 2.87
C LEU A 150 13.20 -2.58 3.13
N ALA A 151 13.61 -1.34 2.85
CA ALA A 151 14.90 -0.81 3.26
C ALA A 151 14.74 0.49 4.03
N PHE A 152 15.65 0.77 4.96
CA PHE A 152 15.73 2.05 5.65
C PHE A 152 17.19 2.47 5.85
N LYS A 153 17.44 3.78 5.85
CA LYS A 153 18.79 4.34 5.85
C LYS A 153 19.53 4.04 7.16
N THR A 154 20.61 3.26 7.07
CA THR A 154 21.34 2.74 8.23
C THR A 154 21.92 3.86 9.09
N ALA A 155 22.39 4.95 8.48
CA ALA A 155 23.03 6.06 9.20
C ALA A 155 22.06 6.76 10.16
N ASP A 156 20.81 6.95 9.76
CA ASP A 156 19.88 7.88 10.42
C ASP A 156 18.90 7.18 11.38
N TRP A 157 18.73 5.85 11.25
CA TRP A 157 17.66 5.12 11.91
C TRP A 157 18.17 3.92 12.70
N THR A 158 17.60 3.72 13.88
CA THR A 158 17.81 2.52 14.71
C THR A 158 16.52 1.72 14.78
N LEU A 159 16.60 0.43 14.49
CA LEU A 159 15.47 -0.49 14.55
C LEU A 159 14.95 -0.65 15.99
N ILE A 160 13.64 -0.50 16.19
CA ILE A 160 12.94 -0.82 17.44
C ILE A 160 12.23 -2.16 17.31
N SER A 161 11.43 -2.33 16.25
CA SER A 161 10.70 -3.58 15.98
C SER A 161 10.40 -3.73 14.49
N GLN A 162 10.12 -4.95 14.06
CA GLN A 162 9.77 -5.26 12.68
C GLN A 162 8.80 -6.44 12.64
N GLY A 163 8.21 -6.66 11.47
CA GLY A 163 7.50 -7.90 11.17
C GLY A 163 6.59 -7.76 9.97
N ASP A 164 5.75 -8.77 9.79
CA ASP A 164 4.70 -8.76 8.78
C ASP A 164 3.46 -9.50 9.27
N VAL A 165 2.35 -9.30 8.57
CA VAL A 165 1.08 -10.00 8.80
C VAL A 165 0.24 -10.03 7.54
N GLU A 166 -0.46 -11.13 7.29
CA GLU A 166 -1.46 -11.22 6.22
C GLU A 166 -2.68 -10.34 6.54
N VAL A 167 -3.05 -9.46 5.62
CA VAL A 167 -4.14 -8.47 5.81
C VAL A 167 -5.25 -8.59 4.76
N ALA A 168 -5.00 -9.29 3.65
CA ALA A 168 -5.97 -9.54 2.59
C ALA A 168 -5.62 -10.81 1.79
N GLU A 169 -6.48 -11.17 0.84
CA GLU A 169 -6.26 -12.23 -0.14
C GLU A 169 -6.96 -11.84 -1.43
N ASP A 170 -6.36 -12.20 -2.56
CA ASP A 170 -6.86 -11.89 -3.88
C ASP A 170 -8.21 -12.53 -4.18
N LYS A 171 -9.01 -11.90 -5.03
CA LYS A 171 -10.22 -12.54 -5.58
C LYS A 171 -9.83 -13.52 -6.70
N HIS A 172 -10.61 -14.60 -6.81
CA HIS A 172 -10.42 -15.64 -7.84
C HIS A 172 -10.19 -15.17 -9.28
N PRO A 173 -10.82 -14.10 -9.80
CA PRO A 173 -10.56 -13.66 -11.17
C PRO A 173 -9.10 -13.24 -11.44
N GLN A 174 -8.33 -12.89 -10.41
CA GLN A 174 -6.90 -12.56 -10.47
C GLN A 174 -6.21 -13.01 -9.18
N TYR A 175 -5.99 -14.32 -9.03
CA TYR A 175 -5.53 -14.91 -7.77
C TYR A 175 -4.02 -15.23 -7.79
N TYR A 176 -3.27 -14.58 -6.91
CA TYR A 176 -1.85 -14.84 -6.66
C TYR A 176 -1.58 -15.15 -5.17
N GLY A 177 -2.61 -15.13 -4.33
CA GLY A 177 -2.56 -15.60 -2.95
C GLY A 177 -2.92 -14.52 -1.93
N ARG A 178 -2.37 -14.71 -0.73
CA ARG A 178 -2.55 -13.78 0.39
C ARG A 178 -1.64 -12.57 0.24
N ARG A 179 -2.04 -11.48 0.88
CA ARG A 179 -1.37 -10.18 0.80
C ARG A 179 -0.98 -9.73 2.19
N SER A 180 0.32 -9.52 2.38
CA SER A 180 0.87 -9.09 3.65
C SER A 180 1.04 -7.57 3.75
N LEU A 181 1.06 -7.11 4.98
CA LEU A 181 1.57 -5.82 5.42
C LEU A 181 2.91 -6.09 6.11
N GLN A 182 3.99 -5.51 5.59
CA GLN A 182 5.32 -5.50 6.21
C GLN A 182 5.52 -4.19 6.96
N TYR A 183 6.22 -4.19 8.08
CA TYR A 183 6.49 -2.97 8.84
C TYR A 183 7.86 -2.95 9.52
N VAL A 184 8.34 -1.74 9.75
CA VAL A 184 9.39 -1.42 10.72
C VAL A 184 8.96 -0.27 11.60
N ARG A 185 9.32 -0.35 12.88
CA ARG A 185 9.32 0.77 13.79
C ARG A 185 10.76 1.14 14.08
N VAL A 186 11.12 2.39 13.83
CA VAL A 186 12.50 2.88 13.98
C VAL A 186 12.52 4.17 14.79
N THR A 187 13.67 4.48 15.39
CA THR A 187 13.93 5.77 16.02
C THR A 187 15.00 6.53 15.26
N ASN A 188 14.77 7.81 15.00
CA ASN A 188 15.73 8.68 14.35
C ASN A 188 16.87 8.99 15.34
N LYS A 189 18.11 8.65 14.98
CA LYS A 189 19.27 8.76 15.87
C LYS A 189 19.59 10.20 16.29
N LYS A 190 19.21 11.19 15.48
CA LYS A 190 19.47 12.61 15.75
C LYS A 190 18.39 13.25 16.62
N THR A 191 17.13 12.95 16.34
CA THR A 191 15.98 13.64 16.97
C THR A 191 15.27 12.82 18.05
N GLY A 192 15.52 11.51 18.12
CA GLY A 192 14.80 10.58 18.99
C GLY A 192 13.33 10.35 18.60
N LYS A 193 12.85 10.96 17.50
CA LYS A 193 11.49 10.76 17.00
C LYS A 193 11.34 9.37 16.39
N ASN A 194 10.22 8.73 16.66
CA ASN A 194 9.93 7.39 16.15
C ASN A 194 9.09 7.46 14.87
N VAL A 195 9.28 6.50 13.99
CA VAL A 195 8.51 6.32 12.75
C VAL A 195 8.05 4.88 12.66
N LEU A 196 6.80 4.67 12.29
CA LEU A 196 6.26 3.37 11.91
C LEU A 196 6.05 3.33 10.40
N PHE A 197 7.02 2.78 9.68
CA PHE A 197 6.92 2.64 8.23
C PHE A 197 6.30 1.29 7.87
N MET A 198 5.31 1.30 6.97
CA MET A 198 4.59 0.11 6.53
C MET A 198 4.55 -0.01 5.00
N ASN A 199 4.77 -1.21 4.50
CA ASN A 199 4.76 -1.57 3.08
C ASN A 199 3.69 -2.64 2.81
N HIS A 200 2.89 -2.46 1.76
CA HIS A 200 1.80 -3.37 1.40
C HIS A 200 1.64 -3.47 -0.12
N HIS A 201 1.43 -4.68 -0.62
CA HIS A 201 0.99 -4.91 -1.99
C HIS A 201 -0.50 -5.27 -1.97
N GLY A 202 -1.33 -4.35 -2.45
CA GLY A 202 -2.79 -4.48 -2.43
C GLY A 202 -3.28 -5.72 -3.18
N PRO A 203 -4.44 -6.27 -2.77
CA PRO A 203 -5.03 -7.43 -3.41
C PRO A 203 -5.59 -7.14 -4.81
N LEU A 204 -5.59 -8.16 -5.65
CA LEU A 204 -6.12 -8.16 -6.99
C LEU A 204 -7.58 -8.69 -7.04
N PRO A 205 -8.39 -8.22 -8.01
CA PRO A 205 -8.13 -7.11 -8.92
C PRO A 205 -7.92 -5.78 -8.19
N ILE A 206 -7.20 -4.85 -8.82
CA ILE A 206 -6.94 -3.52 -8.27
C ILE A 206 -8.26 -2.86 -7.83
N SER A 207 -8.23 -2.14 -6.70
CA SER A 207 -9.40 -1.51 -6.06
C SER A 207 -10.45 -2.48 -5.49
N SER A 208 -10.23 -3.79 -5.52
CA SER A 208 -11.19 -4.75 -4.97
C SER A 208 -11.12 -4.86 -3.46
N GLY A 209 -9.95 -4.62 -2.86
CA GLY A 209 -9.67 -4.96 -1.47
C GLY A 209 -9.72 -6.46 -1.18
N GLY A 210 -9.59 -7.29 -2.23
CA GLY A 210 -9.53 -8.74 -2.07
C GLY A 210 -10.87 -9.36 -1.74
N ILE A 211 -10.85 -10.64 -1.33
CA ILE A 211 -12.05 -11.44 -1.05
C ILE A 211 -12.98 -10.73 -0.04
N CYS A 212 -12.41 -10.00 0.93
CA CYS A 212 -13.17 -9.35 2.00
C CYS A 212 -13.40 -7.84 1.82
N GLY A 213 -12.93 -7.26 0.71
CA GLY A 213 -13.20 -5.89 0.35
C GLY A 213 -12.34 -4.85 1.06
N GLY A 214 -12.30 -3.65 0.49
CA GLY A 214 -11.35 -2.61 0.91
C GLY A 214 -11.49 -2.16 2.37
N ALA A 215 -12.72 -2.13 2.89
CA ALA A 215 -12.97 -1.75 4.29
C ALA A 215 -12.37 -2.77 5.29
N ALA A 216 -12.45 -4.07 4.98
CA ALA A 216 -11.87 -5.10 5.82
C ALA A 216 -10.33 -5.03 5.78
N THR A 217 -9.74 -4.93 4.58
CA THR A 217 -8.29 -4.75 4.41
C THR A 217 -7.76 -3.53 5.16
N ALA A 218 -8.42 -2.37 5.00
CA ALA A 218 -8.03 -1.15 5.70
C ALA A 218 -8.12 -1.32 7.23
N SER A 219 -9.20 -1.95 7.72
CA SER A 219 -9.36 -2.21 9.16
C SER A 219 -8.30 -3.16 9.70
N ASN A 220 -7.89 -4.18 8.94
CA ASN A 220 -6.82 -5.09 9.34
C ASN A 220 -5.47 -4.37 9.43
N ILE A 221 -5.17 -3.51 8.44
CA ILE A 221 -3.96 -2.68 8.45
C ILE A 221 -3.97 -1.75 9.67
N LEU A 222 -5.08 -1.07 9.95
CA LEU A 222 -5.21 -0.16 11.09
C LEU A 222 -5.09 -0.89 12.44
N ARG A 223 -5.64 -2.10 12.56
CA ARG A 223 -5.43 -2.93 13.77
C ARG A 223 -3.97 -3.28 13.98
N LYS A 224 -3.28 -3.67 12.90
CA LYS A 224 -1.85 -3.95 13.01
C LYS A 224 -1.08 -2.69 13.39
N MET A 225 -1.36 -1.57 12.73
CA MET A 225 -0.78 -0.26 13.05
C MET A 225 -0.96 0.09 14.52
N ARG A 226 -2.18 -0.06 15.06
CA ARG A 226 -2.46 0.21 16.47
C ARG A 226 -1.71 -0.72 17.44
N GLN A 227 -1.47 -1.97 17.03
CA GLN A 227 -0.78 -2.99 17.83
C GLN A 227 0.73 -2.77 17.87
N VAL A 228 1.35 -2.34 16.77
CA VAL A 228 2.81 -2.27 16.64
C VAL A 228 3.38 -0.86 16.74
N GLY A 229 2.54 0.16 16.58
CA GLY A 229 2.90 1.56 16.80
C GLY A 229 2.64 2.04 18.22
N ALA A 230 3.01 3.30 18.46
CA ALA A 230 2.74 4.03 19.68
C ALA A 230 2.28 5.46 19.39
N ALA A 231 1.71 6.11 20.41
CA ALA A 231 1.38 7.53 20.33
C ALA A 231 2.64 8.35 20.05
N GLY A 232 2.56 9.26 19.07
CA GLY A 232 3.67 10.12 18.68
C GLY A 232 4.66 9.50 17.68
N ASP A 233 4.45 8.25 17.26
CA ASP A 233 5.10 7.75 16.04
C ASP A 233 4.56 8.54 14.84
N ALA A 234 5.46 8.94 13.94
CA ALA A 234 5.09 9.46 12.62
C ALA A 234 4.75 8.33 11.64
#